data_AF-A0AAF0MP55-F1
#
_entry.id   AF-A0AAF0MP55-F1
#
_cell.length_a   1.000
_cell.length_b   1.000
_cell.length_c   1.000
_cell.angle_alpha   90.00
_cell.angle_beta   90.00
_cell.angle_gamma   90.00
#
_symmetry.space_group_name_H-M   'P 1'
#
loop_
_entity.id
_entity.type
_entity.pdbx_description
1 polymer ?
#
loop_
_entity_poly.entity_id
_entity_poly.type
_entity_poly.pdbx_seq_one_letter_code
_entity_poly.pdbx_strand_id
1 'polypeptide(L)'
;MADEMDGQAPERDPAVQKKFDAAMKAMSSGDFKKAYSAFKKYSSEYPDDAEGWYYTAECGNYASGMFGAKVKTEDIMAAYTKAIELSGSADYYQSYGLFCISVGKYDEAEKAYNEAAEIDESMSPTYYSEFAIEYYNAIMASYADIADDPKSAAALAPYKKKALQYLLKAIDMSPEEAKSLL
;
A
#
# COMPACT_ATOMS: atom_id res chain seq x y z
N MET A 1 -1.57 -34.94 6.99
CA MET A 1 -0.31 -34.23 6.75
C MET A 1 -0.69 -33.08 5.86
N ALA A 2 -0.94 -31.92 6.48
CA ALA A 2 -1.11 -30.68 5.73
C ALA A 2 0.31 -30.24 5.42
N ASP A 3 0.72 -30.38 4.16
CA ASP A 3 1.95 -29.77 3.70
C ASP A 3 1.76 -28.26 3.82
N GLU A 4 2.50 -27.67 4.74
CA GLU A 4 2.79 -26.24 4.79
C GLU A 4 3.42 -25.90 3.44
N MET A 5 2.59 -25.45 2.49
CA MET A 5 3.07 -24.72 1.32
C MET A 5 3.52 -23.35 1.85
N ASP A 6 4.72 -23.35 2.46
CA ASP A 6 5.48 -22.15 2.74
C ASP A 6 5.59 -21.39 1.41
N GLY A 7 4.88 -20.27 1.32
CA GLY A 7 4.79 -19.41 0.14
C GLY A 7 6.09 -18.66 -0.10
N GLN A 8 7.23 -19.36 -0.07
CA GLN A 8 8.51 -18.80 -0.46
C GLN A 8 8.44 -18.46 -1.94
N ALA A 9 8.66 -17.17 -2.24
CA ALA A 9 8.92 -16.73 -3.61
C ALA A 9 9.96 -17.66 -4.24
N PRO A 10 9.83 -18.00 -5.54
CA PRO A 10 10.74 -18.91 -6.22
C PRO A 10 12.19 -18.49 -5.93
N GLU A 11 12.96 -19.41 -5.37
CA GLU A 11 14.28 -19.12 -4.84
C GLU A 11 15.17 -18.55 -5.97
N ARG A 12 15.68 -17.34 -5.76
CA ARG A 12 16.55 -16.67 -6.74
C ARG A 12 17.81 -17.49 -6.95
N ASP A 13 18.37 -17.44 -8.16
CA ASP A 13 19.74 -17.93 -8.38
C ASP A 13 20.69 -17.25 -7.35
N PRO A 14 21.66 -17.98 -6.74
CA PRO A 14 22.50 -17.43 -5.68
C PRO A 14 23.24 -16.14 -6.03
N ALA A 15 23.62 -15.94 -7.30
CA ALA A 15 24.26 -14.71 -7.74
C ALA A 15 23.26 -13.54 -7.80
N VAL A 16 22.00 -13.82 -8.15
CA VAL A 16 20.89 -12.86 -8.15
C VAL A 16 20.49 -12.53 -6.71
N GLN A 17 20.35 -13.53 -5.83
CA GLN A 17 20.08 -13.34 -4.41
C GLN A 17 21.13 -12.44 -3.76
N LYS A 18 22.42 -12.68 -4.04
CA LYS A 18 23.51 -11.84 -3.52
C LYS A 18 23.38 -10.37 -3.92
N LYS A 19 22.89 -10.07 -5.14
CA LYS A 19 22.65 -8.69 -5.58
C LYS A 19 21.43 -8.09 -4.90
N PHE A 20 20.38 -8.87 -4.71
CA PHE A 20 19.20 -8.47 -3.97
C PHE A 20 19.56 -8.12 -2.52
N ASP A 21 20.29 -9.00 -1.82
CA ASP A 21 20.73 -8.80 -0.44
C ASP A 21 21.61 -7.54 -0.29
N ALA A 22 22.44 -7.25 -1.29
CA ALA A 22 23.24 -6.04 -1.32
C ALA A 22 22.39 -4.77 -1.41
N ALA A 23 21.26 -4.80 -2.14
CA ALA A 23 20.29 -3.71 -2.16
C ALA A 23 19.53 -3.63 -0.83
N MET A 24 19.08 -4.76 -0.28
CA MET A 24 18.42 -4.84 1.04
C MET A 24 19.27 -4.28 2.17
N LYS A 25 20.59 -4.48 2.14
CA LYS A 25 21.49 -3.93 3.16
C LYS A 25 21.41 -2.40 3.28
N ALA A 26 21.20 -1.69 2.16
CA ALA A 26 21.01 -0.24 2.19
C ALA A 26 19.67 0.12 2.86
N MET A 27 18.62 -0.64 2.56
CA MET A 27 17.30 -0.48 3.17
C MET A 27 17.35 -0.72 4.69
N SER A 28 17.99 -1.80 5.15
CA SER A 28 18.13 -2.10 6.59
C SER A 28 18.96 -1.07 7.34
N SER A 29 19.84 -0.33 6.65
CA SER A 29 20.59 0.79 7.24
C SER A 29 19.82 2.12 7.25
N GLY A 30 18.59 2.15 6.72
CA GLY A 30 17.76 3.36 6.61
C GLY A 30 18.23 4.35 5.53
N ASP A 31 19.19 3.98 4.67
CA ASP A 31 19.62 4.80 3.55
C ASP A 31 18.72 4.53 2.34
N PHE A 32 17.47 5.02 2.42
CA PHE A 32 16.45 4.76 1.41
C PHE A 32 16.78 5.38 0.04
N LYS A 33 17.58 6.45 -0.01
CA LYS A 33 18.05 7.01 -1.29
C LYS A 33 18.99 6.04 -2.00
N LYS A 34 19.94 5.46 -1.25
CA LYS A 34 20.84 4.43 -1.79
C LYS A 34 20.11 3.13 -2.09
N ALA A 35 19.18 2.72 -1.21
CA ALA A 35 18.36 1.54 -1.42
C ALA A 35 17.50 1.67 -2.69
N TYR A 36 16.83 2.81 -2.88
CA TYR A 36 16.06 3.08 -4.10
C TYR A 36 16.95 2.99 -5.35
N SER A 37 18.15 3.57 -5.31
CA SER A 37 19.10 3.51 -6.43
C SER A 37 19.57 2.07 -6.71
N ALA A 38 19.82 1.29 -5.65
CA ALA A 38 20.25 -0.10 -5.76
C ALA A 38 19.13 -1.00 -6.30
N PHE A 39 17.90 -0.87 -5.78
CA PHE A 39 16.75 -1.62 -6.25
C PHE A 39 16.33 -1.23 -7.66
N LYS A 40 16.34 0.06 -8.02
CA LYS A 40 16.08 0.49 -9.39
C LYS A 40 17.07 -0.15 -10.38
N LYS A 41 18.35 -0.23 -10.03
CA LYS A 41 19.36 -0.95 -10.83
C LYS A 41 19.07 -2.45 -10.87
N TYR A 42 18.80 -3.05 -9.72
CA TYR A 42 18.48 -4.48 -9.60
C TYR A 42 17.30 -4.87 -10.50
N SER A 43 16.16 -4.20 -10.39
CA SER A 43 14.95 -4.50 -11.16
C SER A 43 15.11 -4.22 -12.66
N SER A 44 16.05 -3.37 -13.04
CA SER A 44 16.41 -3.20 -14.46
C SER A 44 17.23 -4.38 -15.00
N GLU A 45 18.05 -5.02 -14.16
CA GLU A 45 18.82 -6.23 -14.51
C GLU A 45 17.95 -7.50 -14.43
N TYR A 46 16.94 -7.49 -13.55
CA TYR A 46 16.06 -8.62 -13.25
C TYR A 46 14.58 -8.20 -13.36
N PRO A 47 14.09 -7.93 -14.58
CA PRO A 47 12.77 -7.33 -14.79
C PRO A 47 11.59 -8.25 -14.46
N ASP A 48 11.83 -9.55 -14.32
CA ASP A 48 10.80 -10.55 -13.99
C ASP A 48 10.73 -10.86 -12.48
N ASP A 49 11.54 -10.15 -11.67
CA ASP A 49 11.53 -10.30 -10.21
C ASP A 49 10.54 -9.31 -9.57
N ALA A 50 9.37 -9.82 -9.18
CA ALA A 50 8.30 -9.01 -8.60
C ALA A 50 8.72 -8.29 -7.32
N GLU A 51 9.45 -8.97 -6.43
CA GLU A 51 9.87 -8.43 -5.14
C GLU A 51 10.96 -7.35 -5.32
N GLY A 52 11.81 -7.46 -6.35
CA GLY A 52 12.73 -6.38 -6.74
C GLY A 52 11.99 -5.08 -7.10
N TRP A 53 10.91 -5.19 -7.89
CA TRP A 53 10.05 -4.05 -8.23
C TRP A 53 9.32 -3.51 -7.00
N TYR A 54 8.81 -4.38 -6.13
CA TYR A 54 8.18 -3.99 -4.87
C TYR A 54 9.12 -3.14 -4.02
N TYR A 55 10.34 -3.61 -3.76
CA TYR A 55 11.31 -2.86 -2.97
C TYR A 55 11.84 -1.61 -3.67
N THR A 56 11.80 -1.56 -5.01
CA THR A 56 12.04 -0.30 -5.74
C THR A 56 10.98 0.73 -5.38
N ALA A 57 9.71 0.34 -5.30
CA ALA A 57 8.62 1.22 -4.94
C ALA A 57 8.69 1.65 -3.46
N GLU A 58 8.84 0.69 -2.54
CA GLU A 58 8.97 0.95 -1.08
C GLU A 58 10.10 1.94 -0.78
N CYS A 59 11.30 1.67 -1.30
CA CYS A 59 12.44 2.55 -1.08
C CYS A 59 12.23 3.92 -1.72
N GLY A 60 11.56 3.97 -2.88
CA GLY A 60 11.18 5.22 -3.54
C GLY A 60 10.26 6.07 -2.66
N ASN A 61 9.20 5.46 -2.11
CA ASN A 61 8.25 6.07 -1.19
C ASN A 61 8.95 6.64 0.06
N TYR A 62 9.72 5.82 0.78
CA TYR A 62 10.46 6.27 1.96
C TYR A 62 11.47 7.38 1.63
N ALA A 63 12.18 7.27 0.51
CA ALA A 63 13.14 8.29 0.09
C ALA A 63 12.46 9.62 -0.25
N SER A 64 11.28 9.61 -0.90
CA SER A 64 10.54 10.83 -1.23
C SER A 64 9.89 11.49 -0.03
N GLY A 65 9.26 10.72 0.85
CA GLY A 65 8.54 11.25 2.01
C GLY A 65 9.50 11.75 3.10
N MET A 66 10.27 10.82 3.68
CA MET A 66 11.05 11.10 4.89
C MET A 66 12.36 11.87 4.64
N PHE A 67 12.94 11.77 3.44
CA PHE A 67 14.28 12.31 3.14
C PHE A 67 14.32 13.31 1.99
N GLY A 68 13.16 13.71 1.47
CA GLY A 68 13.02 14.75 0.45
C GLY A 68 13.76 14.44 -0.86
N ALA A 69 13.96 13.16 -1.19
CA ALA A 69 14.39 12.80 -2.54
C ALA A 69 13.31 13.19 -3.55
N LYS A 70 13.69 13.73 -4.71
CA LYS A 70 12.74 13.96 -5.81
C LYS A 70 12.51 12.67 -6.60
N VAL A 71 12.00 11.63 -5.94
CA VAL A 71 11.45 10.46 -6.64
C VAL A 71 10.06 10.86 -7.13
N LYS A 72 9.79 10.66 -8.42
CA LYS A 72 8.49 10.99 -9.00
C LYS A 72 7.45 10.00 -8.50
N THR A 73 6.27 10.49 -8.15
CA THR A 73 5.14 9.64 -7.76
C THR A 73 4.85 8.59 -8.83
N GLU A 74 4.92 8.97 -10.11
CA GLU A 74 4.69 8.06 -11.24
C GLU A 74 5.72 6.92 -11.32
N ASP A 75 6.99 7.18 -10.96
CA ASP A 75 8.03 6.14 -10.95
C ASP A 75 7.75 5.10 -9.86
N ILE A 76 7.25 5.54 -8.69
CA ILE A 76 6.90 4.66 -7.57
C ILE A 76 5.65 3.84 -7.92
N MET A 77 4.61 4.48 -8.44
CA MET A 77 3.39 3.79 -8.89
C MET A 77 3.70 2.75 -9.98
N ALA A 78 4.58 3.07 -10.93
CA ALA A 78 4.98 2.14 -11.97
C ALA A 78 5.72 0.91 -11.40
N ALA A 79 6.56 1.10 -10.38
CA ALA A 79 7.25 0.00 -9.73
C ALA A 79 6.27 -0.92 -8.96
N TYR A 80 5.32 -0.38 -8.20
CA TYR A 80 4.26 -1.19 -7.58
C TYR A 80 3.42 -1.92 -8.63
N THR A 81 2.97 -1.21 -9.67
CA THR A 81 2.17 -1.80 -10.76
C THR A 81 2.92 -2.96 -11.40
N LYS A 82 4.24 -2.81 -11.62
CA LYS A 82 5.05 -3.87 -12.19
C LYS A 82 5.19 -5.07 -11.25
N ALA A 83 5.34 -4.84 -9.95
CA ALA A 83 5.35 -5.91 -8.95
C ALA A 83 4.03 -6.69 -8.96
N ILE A 84 2.89 -5.98 -8.99
CA ILE A 84 1.53 -6.54 -9.06
C ILE A 84 1.31 -7.33 -10.36
N GLU A 85 1.75 -6.81 -11.50
CA GLU A 85 1.66 -7.51 -12.80
C GLU A 85 2.42 -8.84 -12.81
N LEU A 86 3.55 -8.90 -12.12
CA LEU A 86 4.39 -10.10 -12.03
C LEU A 86 3.89 -11.07 -10.96
N SER A 87 3.35 -10.55 -9.86
CA SER A 87 2.79 -11.30 -8.75
C SER A 87 1.65 -10.49 -8.13
N GLY A 88 0.41 -10.89 -8.38
CA GLY A 88 -0.79 -10.28 -7.82
C GLY A 88 -1.00 -10.64 -6.35
N SER A 89 0.01 -10.44 -5.50
CA SER A 89 -0.05 -10.71 -4.06
C SER A 89 -0.90 -9.65 -3.35
N ALA A 90 -1.70 -10.08 -2.36
CA ALA A 90 -2.48 -9.17 -1.51
C ALA A 90 -1.59 -8.11 -0.84
N ASP A 91 -0.38 -8.48 -0.39
CA ASP A 91 0.57 -7.55 0.23
C ASP A 91 1.01 -6.43 -0.73
N TYR A 92 1.19 -6.74 -2.02
CA TYR A 92 1.61 -5.74 -3.01
C TYR A 92 0.46 -4.77 -3.31
N TYR A 93 -0.76 -5.28 -3.39
CA TYR A 93 -1.95 -4.45 -3.52
C TYR A 93 -2.16 -3.56 -2.28
N GLN A 94 -2.00 -4.10 -1.07
CA GLN A 94 -2.10 -3.34 0.18
C GLN A 94 -1.08 -2.19 0.22
N SER A 95 0.22 -2.48 0.00
CA SER A 95 1.27 -1.45 0.02
C SER A 95 1.07 -0.40 -1.07
N TYR A 96 0.66 -0.81 -2.28
CA TYR A 96 0.31 0.12 -3.35
C TYR A 96 -0.89 1.01 -2.96
N GLY A 97 -1.91 0.43 -2.32
CA GLY A 97 -3.08 1.15 -1.84
C GLY A 97 -2.72 2.19 -0.79
N LEU A 98 -1.89 1.82 0.19
CA LEU A 98 -1.40 2.74 1.22
C LEU A 98 -0.57 3.89 0.61
N PHE A 99 0.31 3.56 -0.34
CA PHE A 99 1.05 4.59 -1.09
C PHE A 99 0.09 5.53 -1.83
N CYS A 100 -0.93 5.00 -2.52
CA CYS A 100 -1.94 5.80 -3.21
C CYS A 100 -2.68 6.76 -2.26
N ILE A 101 -3.03 6.32 -1.05
CA ILE A 101 -3.61 7.20 -0.01
C ILE A 101 -2.65 8.36 0.30
N SER A 102 -1.37 8.06 0.53
CA SER A 102 -0.36 9.06 0.89
C SER A 102 -0.15 10.15 -0.16
N VAL A 103 -0.43 9.85 -1.43
CA VAL A 103 -0.32 10.79 -2.57
C VAL A 103 -1.68 11.30 -3.06
N GLY A 104 -2.76 11.04 -2.32
CA GLY A 104 -4.11 11.55 -2.60
C GLY A 104 -4.85 10.85 -3.76
N LYS A 105 -4.39 9.66 -4.17
CA LYS A 105 -4.99 8.82 -5.22
C LYS A 105 -5.99 7.84 -4.61
N TYR A 106 -7.07 8.37 -4.06
CA TYR A 106 -8.00 7.59 -3.24
C TYR A 106 -8.79 6.53 -4.02
N ASP A 107 -9.10 6.78 -5.30
CA ASP A 107 -9.83 5.82 -6.13
C ASP A 107 -8.94 4.61 -6.49
N GLU A 108 -7.66 4.84 -6.78
CA GLU A 108 -6.67 3.79 -6.97
C GLU A 108 -6.41 3.01 -5.68
N ALA A 109 -6.34 3.70 -4.54
CA ALA A 109 -6.23 3.05 -3.24
C ALA A 109 -7.40 2.12 -2.95
N GLU A 110 -8.63 2.61 -3.14
CA GLU A 110 -9.84 1.83 -2.92
C GLU A 110 -9.87 0.56 -3.77
N LYS A 111 -9.48 0.64 -5.04
CA LYS A 111 -9.36 -0.54 -5.90
C LYS A 111 -8.34 -1.52 -5.35
N ALA A 112 -7.14 -1.06 -5.01
CA ALA A 112 -6.07 -1.92 -4.53
C ALA A 112 -6.46 -2.67 -3.24
N TYR A 113 -7.10 -1.99 -2.28
CA TYR A 113 -7.56 -2.66 -1.06
C TYR A 113 -8.69 -3.66 -1.29
N ASN A 114 -9.59 -3.41 -2.26
CA ASN A 114 -10.60 -4.41 -2.62
C ASN A 114 -9.96 -5.64 -3.29
N GLU A 115 -9.00 -5.45 -4.20
CA GLU A 115 -8.25 -6.56 -4.81
C GLU A 115 -7.51 -7.38 -3.75
N ALA A 116 -6.81 -6.73 -2.80
CA ALA A 116 -6.15 -7.42 -1.69
C ALA A 116 -7.13 -8.27 -0.86
N ALA A 117 -8.31 -7.73 -0.57
CA ALA A 117 -9.37 -8.42 0.15
C ALA A 117 -10.04 -9.57 -0.63
N GLU A 118 -10.04 -9.51 -1.96
CA GLU A 118 -10.49 -10.60 -2.82
C GLU A 118 -9.44 -11.72 -2.94
N ILE A 119 -8.14 -11.37 -2.89
CA ILE A 119 -7.03 -12.34 -2.94
C ILE A 119 -6.89 -13.10 -1.62
N ASP A 120 -6.93 -12.39 -0.49
CA ASP A 120 -6.90 -12.99 0.85
C ASP A 120 -8.16 -12.61 1.63
N GLU A 121 -9.23 -13.37 1.36
CA GLU A 121 -10.53 -13.21 2.01
C GLU A 121 -10.44 -13.31 3.55
N SER A 122 -9.49 -14.09 4.07
CA SER A 122 -9.31 -14.28 5.51
C SER A 122 -8.81 -13.03 6.21
N MET A 123 -8.04 -12.21 5.47
CA MET A 123 -7.53 -10.91 5.91
C MET A 123 -8.39 -9.73 5.45
N SER A 124 -9.48 -9.98 4.70
CA SER A 124 -10.39 -8.91 4.23
C SER A 124 -10.87 -7.93 5.31
N PRO A 125 -11.18 -8.34 6.57
CA PRO A 125 -11.49 -7.39 7.64
C PRO A 125 -10.36 -6.37 7.90
N THR A 126 -9.12 -6.84 7.85
CA THR A 126 -7.92 -6.03 8.07
C THR A 126 -7.77 -5.02 6.94
N TYR A 127 -7.85 -5.46 5.69
CA TYR A 127 -7.70 -4.57 4.52
C TYR A 127 -8.80 -3.49 4.46
N TYR A 128 -10.06 -3.86 4.72
CA TYR A 128 -11.15 -2.88 4.73
C TYR A 128 -11.04 -1.88 5.87
N SER A 129 -10.67 -2.33 7.07
CA SER A 129 -10.50 -1.43 8.22
C SER A 129 -9.30 -0.51 8.05
N GLU A 130 -8.17 -1.00 7.51
CA GLU A 130 -7.00 -0.19 7.20
C GLU A 130 -7.32 0.88 6.15
N PHE A 131 -7.94 0.51 5.01
CA PHE A 131 -8.37 1.48 4.01
C PHE A 131 -9.24 2.57 4.63
N ALA A 132 -10.26 2.18 5.42
CA ALA A 132 -11.17 3.13 6.03
C ALA A 132 -10.47 4.15 6.94
N ILE A 133 -9.57 3.67 7.78
CA ILE A 133 -8.83 4.48 8.76
C ILE A 133 -7.85 5.40 8.04
N GLU A 134 -7.01 4.86 7.16
CA GLU A 134 -5.97 5.61 6.47
C GLU A 134 -6.56 6.64 5.50
N TYR A 135 -7.60 6.27 4.74
CA TYR A 135 -8.34 7.20 3.90
C TYR A 135 -8.91 8.35 4.71
N TYR A 136 -9.59 8.05 5.82
CA TYR A 136 -10.18 9.09 6.64
C TYR A 136 -9.12 9.99 7.27
N ASN A 137 -8.02 9.43 7.78
CA ASN A 137 -6.90 10.19 8.32
C ASN A 137 -6.28 11.14 7.29
N ALA A 138 -6.06 10.67 6.06
CA ALA A 138 -5.51 11.49 4.98
C ALA A 138 -6.44 12.65 4.60
N ILE A 139 -7.76 12.41 4.56
CA ILE A 139 -8.76 13.45 4.36
C ILE A 139 -8.72 14.44 5.53
N MET A 140 -8.74 13.98 6.77
CA MET A 140 -8.74 14.87 7.93
C MET A 140 -7.46 15.72 8.01
N ALA A 141 -6.30 15.15 7.71
CA ALA A 141 -5.05 15.88 7.62
C ALA A 141 -5.09 17.00 6.57
N SER A 142 -5.73 16.73 5.42
CA SER A 142 -5.90 17.72 4.34
C SER A 142 -6.90 18.84 4.69
N TYR A 143 -7.77 18.61 5.69
CA TYR A 143 -8.82 19.54 6.13
C TYR A 143 -8.54 20.10 7.54
N ALA A 144 -7.33 19.91 8.08
CA ALA A 144 -6.99 20.24 9.47
C ALA A 144 -7.21 21.72 9.83
N ASP A 145 -7.02 22.64 8.87
CA ASP A 145 -7.18 24.09 9.08
C ASP A 145 -8.65 24.58 9.07
N ILE A 146 -9.61 23.71 8.74
CA ILE A 146 -11.03 24.07 8.57
C ILE A 146 -11.98 23.25 9.43
N ALA A 147 -11.47 22.40 10.33
CA ALA A 147 -12.25 21.42 11.08
C ALA A 147 -13.36 22.01 11.99
N ASP A 148 -13.28 23.29 12.36
CA ASP A 148 -14.24 23.98 13.23
C ASP A 148 -15.31 24.82 12.49
N ASP A 149 -15.28 24.90 11.16
CA ASP A 149 -16.34 25.55 10.37
C ASP A 149 -17.51 24.58 10.11
N PRO A 150 -18.77 24.90 10.46
CA PRO A 150 -19.94 24.09 10.10
C PRO A 150 -20.04 23.72 8.61
N LYS A 151 -19.46 24.53 7.71
CA LYS A 151 -19.37 24.21 6.27
C LYS A 151 -18.39 23.07 5.98
N SER A 152 -17.36 22.88 6.79
CA SER A 152 -16.42 21.75 6.66
C SER A 152 -17.04 20.44 7.13
N ALA A 153 -17.93 20.46 8.13
CA ALA A 153 -18.64 19.27 8.58
C ALA A 153 -19.52 18.67 7.47
N ALA A 154 -20.21 19.51 6.69
CA ALA A 154 -20.99 19.07 5.53
C ALA A 154 -20.08 18.57 4.38
N ALA A 155 -18.95 19.21 4.15
CA ALA A 155 -17.97 18.80 3.13
C ALA A 155 -17.31 17.45 3.46
N LEU A 156 -17.13 17.14 4.75
CA LEU A 156 -16.54 15.88 5.22
C LEU A 156 -17.52 14.70 5.21
N ALA A 157 -18.83 14.95 5.13
CA ALA A 157 -19.86 13.91 5.27
C ALA A 157 -19.71 12.75 4.25
N PRO A 158 -19.42 12.97 2.96
CA PRO A 158 -19.20 11.88 2.00
C PRO A 158 -17.98 11.01 2.35
N TYR A 159 -16.90 11.63 2.84
CA TYR A 159 -15.67 10.94 3.23
C TYR A 159 -15.88 10.10 4.50
N LYS A 160 -16.52 10.69 5.51
CA LYS A 160 -16.95 9.97 6.74
C LYS A 160 -17.86 8.79 6.40
N LYS A 161 -18.81 9.00 5.48
CA LYS A 161 -19.72 7.94 5.03
C LYS A 161 -18.96 6.79 4.37
N LYS A 162 -18.02 7.07 3.46
CA LYS A 162 -17.22 6.02 2.80
C LYS A 162 -16.37 5.25 3.82
N ALA A 163 -15.65 5.94 4.71
CA ALA A 163 -14.87 5.30 5.76
C ALA A 163 -15.75 4.39 6.64
N LEU A 164 -16.92 4.89 7.07
CA LEU A 164 -17.87 4.08 7.84
C LEU A 164 -18.35 2.85 7.06
N GLN A 165 -18.64 2.97 5.77
CA GLN A 165 -19.05 1.82 4.94
C GLN A 165 -17.99 0.71 4.93
N TYR A 166 -16.70 1.06 4.83
CA TYR A 166 -15.62 0.07 4.88
C TYR A 166 -15.39 -0.49 6.28
N LEU A 167 -15.53 0.31 7.34
CA LEU A 167 -15.51 -0.21 8.72
C LEU A 167 -16.63 -1.22 8.98
N LEU A 168 -17.82 -0.95 8.44
CA LEU A 168 -18.94 -1.88 8.51
C LEU A 168 -18.68 -3.13 7.67
N LYS A 169 -18.17 -2.99 6.44
CA LYS A 169 -17.73 -4.11 5.59
C LYS A 169 -16.70 -5.00 6.30
N ALA A 170 -15.78 -4.40 7.05
CA ALA A 170 -14.75 -5.13 7.81
C ALA A 170 -15.32 -6.05 8.90
N ILE A 171 -16.49 -5.73 9.45
CA ILE A 171 -17.15 -6.52 10.51
C ILE A 171 -18.39 -7.26 10.02
N ASP A 172 -18.59 -7.34 8.70
CA ASP A 172 -19.80 -7.89 8.06
C ASP A 172 -21.10 -7.22 8.57
N MET A 173 -20.99 -5.93 8.88
CA MET A 173 -21.99 -4.95 9.31
C MET A 173 -22.87 -4.42 8.18
N SER A 174 -24.20 -4.62 8.14
CA SER A 174 -25.04 -3.73 7.31
C SER A 174 -25.24 -2.35 7.96
N PRO A 175 -25.44 -1.26 7.18
CA PRO A 175 -25.77 0.05 7.73
C PRO A 175 -27.04 0.07 8.59
N GLU A 176 -28.03 -0.76 8.24
CA GLU A 176 -29.29 -0.89 8.97
C GLU A 176 -29.08 -1.53 10.34
N GLU A 177 -28.28 -2.61 10.41
CA GLU A 177 -27.91 -3.25 11.67
C GLU A 177 -27.12 -2.31 12.56
N ALA A 178 -26.11 -1.62 12.02
CA ALA A 178 -25.35 -0.61 12.76
C ALA A 178 -26.26 0.48 13.37
N LYS A 179 -27.24 0.97 12.60
CA LYS A 179 -28.22 1.96 13.09
C LYS A 179 -29.13 1.41 14.19
N SER A 180 -29.38 0.10 14.23
CA SER A 180 -30.18 -0.49 15.31
C SER A 180 -29.41 -0.63 16.64
N LEU A 181 -28.07 -0.54 16.58
CA LEU A 181 -27.17 -0.72 17.73
C LEU A 181 -26.68 0.60 18.36
N LEU A 182 -26.86 1.75 17.68
CA LEU A 182 -26.36 3.08 18.06
C LEU A 182 -27.51 4.08 18.26
#